data_AF-A0A349HLG6-F1
#
_entry.id   AF-A0A349HLG6-F1
#
_cell.length_a   1.000
_cell.length_b   1.000
_cell.length_c   1.000
_cell.angle_alpha   90.00
_cell.angle_beta   90.00
_cell.angle_gamma   90.00
#
_symmetry.space_group_name_H-M   'P 1'
#
loop_
_entity.id
_entity.type
_entity.pdbx_description
1 polymer ?
#
loop_
_entity_poly.entity_id
_entity_poly.type
_entity_poly.pdbx_seq_one_letter_code
_entity_poly.pdbx_strand_id
1 'polypeptide(L)'
;GLAFGTIYVLLPAVSGLLFTEPIRIIPIPWIELTPYTEKILPAVATGIQFDLGLFFIGMVLPFWAVIGGLIGIIITFAANPFLYKHGILHRWHPGMETVETVFANNFDFYMSFSIGLGLAIGLIGIWYVAKSFRGEHAKHRESWSKLFEPPEGRGDINFWVSIAIYVFSTLAYVGMSLLLVPNFPWIFFLLYGFIYTPVISYITARMEGIAGQFVSLPLVREASFIAGAKFFGYQGIEIWYAPIPIHNYGEATVHFREIELTGTSIRGIIKAELVVFPVVMIASLLFSQFIWQLAPIPSSNYPYAQELWHLQALNTLLMQTSTLEGNSLFFQALSGPVVMGGISLGLVLYAILNSLGLPVLLVYGVVRGLGQSTPHGFILEVAGALIGRYFFQKKYGAMWRQYAPVLLAGFSCGMGLTGMFAMGCTLILKSLGKMAY
;
A
#
# COMPACT_ATOMS: atom_id res chain seq x y z
N GLY A 1 -18.55 -14.42 -0.84
CA GLY A 1 -17.78 -14.42 -2.08
C GLY A 1 -18.73 -14.45 -3.25
N LEU A 2 -19.00 -15.63 -3.80
CA LEU A 2 -19.77 -15.82 -5.04
C LEU A 2 -21.07 -15.01 -5.13
N ALA A 3 -21.98 -15.14 -4.15
CA ALA A 3 -23.27 -14.43 -4.18
C ALA A 3 -23.12 -12.90 -4.26
N PHE A 4 -22.21 -12.33 -3.45
CA PHE A 4 -21.93 -10.89 -3.48
C PHE A 4 -21.20 -10.50 -4.77
N GLY A 5 -20.22 -11.29 -5.21
CA GLY A 5 -19.52 -11.08 -6.48
C GLY A 5 -20.46 -11.11 -7.69
N THR A 6 -21.51 -11.92 -7.65
CA THR A 6 -22.53 -11.98 -8.70
C THR A 6 -23.25 -10.63 -8.82
N ILE A 7 -23.61 -10.03 -7.70
CA ILE A 7 -24.33 -8.74 -7.67
C ILE A 7 -23.39 -7.57 -7.92
N TYR A 8 -22.20 -7.60 -7.31
CA TYR A 8 -21.25 -6.48 -7.29
C TYR A 8 -20.34 -6.42 -8.51
N VAL A 9 -19.97 -7.57 -9.10
CA VAL A 9 -19.01 -7.65 -10.22
C VAL A 9 -19.67 -8.19 -11.49
N LEU A 10 -20.29 -9.37 -11.41
CA LEU A 10 -20.83 -10.04 -12.60
C LEU A 10 -21.99 -9.27 -13.24
N LEU A 11 -22.95 -8.81 -12.43
CA LEU A 11 -24.12 -8.10 -12.93
C LEU A 11 -23.73 -6.81 -13.67
N PRO A 12 -22.92 -5.88 -13.12
CA PRO A 12 -22.46 -4.71 -13.87
C PRO A 12 -21.68 -5.08 -15.13
N ALA A 13 -20.81 -6.10 -15.07
CA ALA A 13 -20.00 -6.52 -16.20
C ALA A 13 -20.83 -7.08 -17.36
N VAL A 14 -21.77 -7.99 -17.09
CA VAL A 14 -22.61 -8.61 -18.12
C VAL A 14 -23.68 -7.64 -18.63
N SER A 15 -24.30 -6.87 -17.73
CA SER A 15 -25.31 -5.89 -18.13
C SER A 15 -24.72 -4.76 -18.96
N GLY A 16 -23.51 -4.28 -18.67
CA GLY A 16 -22.81 -3.26 -19.48
C GLY A 16 -22.43 -3.73 -20.89
N LEU A 17 -22.58 -5.02 -21.20
CA LEU A 17 -22.39 -5.55 -22.55
C LEU A 17 -23.69 -5.65 -23.34
N LEU A 18 -24.82 -5.77 -22.64
CA LEU A 18 -26.14 -5.92 -23.24
C LEU A 18 -26.87 -4.57 -23.33
N PHE A 19 -26.61 -3.67 -22.39
CA PHE A 19 -27.22 -2.36 -22.28
C PHE A 19 -26.18 -1.26 -22.50
N THR A 20 -26.64 -0.07 -22.90
CA THR A 20 -25.80 1.13 -23.03
C THR A 20 -25.19 1.58 -21.70
N GLU A 21 -25.89 1.35 -20.59
CA GLU A 21 -25.38 1.61 -19.24
C GLU A 21 -25.42 0.34 -18.39
N PRO A 22 -24.33 0.01 -17.66
CA PRO A 22 -24.29 -1.15 -16.78
C PRO A 22 -25.27 -0.99 -15.61
N ILE A 23 -26.04 -2.04 -15.33
CA ILE A 23 -26.92 -2.10 -14.16
C ILE A 23 -26.06 -2.25 -12.91
N ARG A 24 -26.01 -1.19 -12.11
CA ARG A 24 -25.27 -1.15 -10.83
C ARG A 24 -26.28 -1.05 -9.69
N ILE A 25 -26.60 -2.18 -9.06
CA ILE A 25 -27.43 -2.20 -7.85
C ILE A 25 -26.69 -1.52 -6.70
N ILE A 26 -25.39 -1.78 -6.59
CA ILE A 26 -24.49 -1.15 -5.64
C ILE A 26 -23.56 -0.22 -6.44
N PRO A 27 -23.50 1.08 -6.12
CA PRO A 27 -22.65 2.01 -6.84
C PRO A 27 -21.17 1.74 -6.56
N ILE A 28 -20.38 1.84 -7.61
CA ILE A 28 -18.93 1.64 -7.61
C ILE A 28 -18.31 2.94 -8.16
N PRO A 29 -17.29 3.52 -7.50
CA PRO A 29 -16.60 3.00 -6.31
C PRO A 29 -17.30 3.32 -4.97
N TRP A 30 -18.14 4.37 -4.91
CA TRP A 30 -18.89 4.76 -3.71
C TRP A 30 -20.14 5.57 -4.08
N ILE A 31 -21.00 5.84 -3.09
CA ILE A 31 -22.02 6.90 -3.20
C ILE A 31 -21.36 8.25 -2.93
N GLU A 32 -21.44 9.16 -3.91
CA GLU A 32 -20.93 10.52 -3.78
C GLU A 32 -21.87 11.36 -2.90
N LEU A 33 -21.34 11.85 -1.77
CA LEU A 33 -22.10 12.68 -0.82
C LEU A 33 -21.46 14.06 -0.63
N THR A 34 -20.26 14.31 -1.15
CA THR A 34 -19.50 15.55 -0.94
C THR A 34 -20.28 16.80 -1.35
N PRO A 35 -20.91 16.86 -2.53
CA PRO A 35 -21.68 18.05 -2.94
C PRO A 35 -22.90 18.32 -2.04
N TYR A 36 -23.42 17.31 -1.34
CA TYR A 36 -24.57 17.45 -0.46
C TYR A 36 -24.17 17.88 0.96
N THR A 37 -22.95 17.56 1.39
CA THR A 37 -22.46 17.86 2.74
C THR A 37 -21.56 19.09 2.81
N GLU A 38 -21.10 19.63 1.67
CA GLU A 38 -20.17 20.76 1.56
C GLU A 38 -20.57 22.01 2.37
N LYS A 39 -21.87 22.25 2.57
CA LYS A 39 -22.38 23.39 3.36
C LYS A 39 -22.13 23.23 4.86
N ILE A 40 -22.14 22.00 5.35
CA ILE A 40 -21.96 21.68 6.78
C ILE A 40 -20.50 21.32 7.06
N LEU A 41 -19.88 20.58 6.14
CA LEU A 41 -18.52 20.05 6.24
C LEU A 41 -17.69 20.53 5.04
N PRO A 42 -17.28 21.82 5.00
CA PRO A 42 -16.47 22.33 3.90
C PRO A 42 -15.10 21.63 3.86
N ALA A 43 -14.63 21.37 2.64
CA ALA A 43 -13.39 20.65 2.35
C ALA A 43 -13.32 19.23 2.92
N VAL A 44 -14.45 18.57 3.24
CA VAL A 44 -14.48 17.16 3.66
C VAL A 44 -15.03 16.29 2.54
N ALA A 45 -14.22 15.34 2.08
CA ALA A 45 -14.69 14.32 1.14
C ALA A 45 -15.60 13.33 1.86
N THR A 46 -16.88 13.28 1.49
CA THR A 46 -17.87 12.40 2.11
C THR A 46 -18.47 11.46 1.09
N GLY A 47 -18.67 10.22 1.51
CA GLY A 47 -19.41 9.23 0.76
C GLY A 47 -19.31 7.88 1.44
N ILE A 48 -19.99 6.89 0.86
CA ILE A 48 -20.13 5.56 1.46
C ILE A 48 -19.74 4.52 0.43
N GLN A 49 -18.73 3.72 0.77
CA GLN A 49 -18.33 2.57 -0.02
C GLN A 49 -19.07 1.32 0.51
N PHE A 50 -19.72 0.59 -0.39
CA PHE A 50 -20.50 -0.62 -0.07
C PHE A 50 -19.77 -1.92 -0.38
N ASP A 51 -18.43 -1.88 -0.43
CA ASP A 51 -17.62 -3.07 -0.65
C ASP A 51 -17.53 -3.92 0.62
N LEU A 52 -18.24 -5.05 0.63
CA LEU A 52 -18.20 -6.01 1.74
C LEU A 52 -16.80 -6.60 1.98
N GLY A 53 -15.86 -6.49 1.02
CA GLY A 53 -14.46 -6.84 1.24
C GLY A 53 -13.86 -6.06 2.42
N LEU A 54 -14.17 -4.77 2.55
CA LEU A 54 -13.70 -3.91 3.64
C LEU A 54 -14.21 -4.37 5.01
N PHE A 55 -15.42 -4.91 5.05
CA PHE A 55 -15.99 -5.48 6.26
C PHE A 55 -15.20 -6.71 6.75
N PHE A 56 -14.84 -7.62 5.84
CA PHE A 56 -14.02 -8.78 6.20
C PHE A 56 -12.57 -8.40 6.51
N ILE A 57 -12.01 -7.41 5.81
CA ILE A 57 -10.69 -6.85 6.12
C ILE A 57 -10.68 -6.29 7.55
N GLY A 58 -11.72 -5.53 7.94
CA GLY A 58 -11.87 -5.00 9.29
C GLY A 58 -11.93 -6.06 10.39
N MET A 59 -12.43 -7.27 10.08
CA MET A 59 -12.41 -8.40 11.03
C MET A 59 -11.02 -9.00 11.25
N VAL A 60 -10.13 -8.87 10.26
CA VAL A 60 -8.78 -9.45 10.26
C VAL A 60 -7.76 -8.48 10.82
N LEU A 61 -7.89 -7.19 10.49
CA LEU A 61 -6.96 -6.16 10.93
C LEU A 61 -6.95 -6.02 12.47
N PRO A 62 -5.79 -5.63 13.05
CA PRO A 62 -5.72 -5.36 14.48
C PRO A 62 -6.74 -4.29 14.89
N PHE A 63 -7.61 -4.61 15.84
CA PHE A 63 -8.72 -3.74 16.24
C PHE A 63 -8.29 -2.29 16.51
N TRP A 64 -7.18 -2.09 17.20
CA TRP A 64 -6.68 -0.75 17.55
C TRP A 64 -6.15 0.03 16.34
N ALA A 65 -5.69 -0.64 15.29
CA ALA A 65 -5.35 0.02 14.02
C ALA A 65 -6.61 0.50 13.28
N VAL A 66 -7.70 -0.28 13.32
CA VAL A 66 -8.99 0.10 12.72
C VAL A 66 -9.60 1.29 13.47
N ILE A 67 -9.62 1.23 14.81
CA ILE A 67 -10.11 2.35 15.65
C ILE A 67 -9.24 3.58 15.52
N GLY A 68 -7.91 3.43 15.43
CA GLY A 68 -7.02 4.55 15.11
C GLY A 68 -7.41 5.21 13.79
N GLY A 69 -7.72 4.42 12.76
CA GLY A 69 -8.22 4.91 11.48
C GLY A 69 -9.50 5.75 11.60
N LEU A 70 -10.47 5.26 12.37
CA LEU A 70 -11.69 6.00 12.67
C LEU A 70 -11.41 7.32 13.37
N ILE A 71 -10.54 7.33 14.38
CA ILE A 71 -10.12 8.54 15.08
C ILE A 71 -9.48 9.52 14.09
N GLY A 72 -8.60 9.03 13.20
CA GLY A 72 -8.00 9.83 12.14
C GLY A 72 -9.05 10.51 11.24
N ILE A 73 -10.09 9.78 10.82
CA ILE A 73 -11.19 10.37 10.03
C ILE A 73 -11.99 11.41 10.81
N ILE A 74 -12.32 11.13 12.07
CA ILE A 74 -13.05 12.08 12.91
C ILE A 74 -12.23 13.37 13.06
N ILE A 75 -10.91 13.24 13.25
CA ILE A 75 -10.00 14.39 13.27
C ILE A 75 -10.05 15.12 11.93
N THR A 76 -9.98 14.42 10.79
CA THR A 76 -10.09 15.03 9.45
C THR A 76 -11.42 15.78 9.25
N PHE A 77 -12.54 15.21 9.71
CA PHE A 77 -13.86 15.83 9.61
C PHE A 77 -13.97 17.12 10.44
N ALA A 78 -13.26 17.20 11.56
CA ALA A 78 -13.19 18.41 12.38
C ALA A 78 -12.12 19.40 11.86
N ALA A 79 -10.99 18.89 11.38
CA ALA A 79 -9.85 19.68 10.97
C ALA A 79 -10.08 20.37 9.62
N ASN A 80 -10.64 19.71 8.62
CA ASN A 80 -10.79 20.31 7.29
C ASN A 80 -11.62 21.60 7.31
N PRO A 81 -12.79 21.66 7.98
CA PRO A 81 -13.54 22.92 8.06
C PRO A 81 -12.76 24.02 8.78
N PHE A 82 -11.95 23.68 9.78
CA PHE A 82 -11.10 24.63 10.48
C PHE A 82 -9.95 25.14 9.58
N LEU A 83 -9.26 24.24 8.89
CA LEU A 83 -8.17 24.55 7.96
C LEU A 83 -8.67 25.39 6.78
N TYR A 84 -9.89 25.11 6.29
CA TYR A 84 -10.55 25.91 5.25
C TYR A 84 -10.82 27.34 5.73
N LYS A 85 -11.40 27.51 6.92
CA LYS A 85 -11.69 28.85 7.49
C LYS A 85 -10.44 29.69 7.75
N HIS A 86 -9.29 29.04 8.01
CA HIS A 86 -8.01 29.72 8.19
C HIS A 86 -7.25 29.96 6.87
N GLY A 87 -7.87 29.68 5.72
CA GLY A 87 -7.28 29.91 4.40
C GLY A 87 -6.13 28.95 4.04
N ILE A 88 -5.98 27.83 4.77
CA ILE A 88 -4.96 26.83 4.48
C ILE A 88 -5.39 25.98 3.27
N LEU A 89 -6.64 25.50 3.28
CA LEU A 89 -7.25 24.73 2.17
C LEU A 89 -7.88 25.66 1.13
N HIS A 90 -7.08 26.50 0.51
CA HIS A 90 -7.54 27.57 -0.38
C HIS A 90 -7.91 27.10 -1.79
N ARG A 91 -7.42 25.92 -2.23
CA ARG A 91 -7.76 25.36 -3.54
C ARG A 91 -9.16 24.76 -3.59
N TRP A 92 -9.71 24.35 -2.45
CA TRP A 92 -11.04 23.80 -2.39
C TRP A 92 -12.12 24.87 -2.58
N HIS A 93 -13.13 24.58 -3.39
CA HIS A 93 -14.32 25.41 -3.52
C HIS A 93 -15.60 24.55 -3.55
N PRO A 94 -16.77 25.12 -3.21
CA PRO A 94 -18.04 24.44 -3.35
C PRO A 94 -18.25 23.92 -4.78
N GLY A 95 -18.87 22.75 -4.90
CA GLY A 95 -19.07 22.04 -6.16
C GLY A 95 -18.00 21.01 -6.51
N MET A 96 -16.88 20.96 -5.78
CA MET A 96 -15.87 19.90 -5.96
C MET A 96 -16.37 18.54 -5.48
N GLU A 97 -16.18 17.52 -6.31
CA GLU A 97 -16.51 16.13 -5.94
C GLU A 97 -15.47 15.52 -4.98
N THR A 98 -15.68 14.28 -4.50
CA THR A 98 -14.75 13.58 -3.60
C THR A 98 -13.32 13.61 -4.13
N VAL A 99 -13.14 13.27 -5.41
CA VAL A 99 -11.82 13.11 -6.05
C VAL A 99 -11.07 14.43 -6.06
N GLU A 100 -11.73 15.50 -6.52
CA GLU A 100 -11.17 16.85 -6.57
C GLU A 100 -10.87 17.40 -5.17
N THR A 101 -11.79 17.17 -4.22
CA THR A 101 -11.62 17.60 -2.82
C THR A 101 -10.41 16.92 -2.17
N VAL A 102 -10.25 15.61 -2.33
CA VAL A 102 -9.10 14.87 -1.80
C VAL A 102 -7.80 15.38 -2.42
N PHE A 103 -7.78 15.63 -3.74
CA PHE A 103 -6.59 16.14 -4.42
C PHE A 103 -6.22 17.55 -3.96
N ALA A 104 -7.17 18.49 -3.92
CA ALA A 104 -6.95 19.86 -3.46
C ALA A 104 -6.43 19.90 -2.02
N ASN A 105 -7.03 19.11 -1.13
CA ASN A 105 -6.59 18.99 0.25
C ASN A 105 -5.21 18.35 0.39
N ASN A 106 -4.92 17.34 -0.44
CA ASN A 106 -3.59 16.70 -0.50
C ASN A 106 -2.52 17.72 -0.87
N PHE A 107 -2.77 18.50 -1.92
CA PHE A 107 -1.85 19.52 -2.38
C PHE A 107 -1.61 20.61 -1.31
N ASP A 108 -2.67 21.11 -0.67
CA ASP A 108 -2.57 22.26 0.25
C ASP A 108 -1.95 21.92 1.60
N PHE A 109 -2.23 20.73 2.14
CA PHE A 109 -1.87 20.39 3.53
C PHE A 109 -1.43 18.93 3.69
N TYR A 110 -2.23 17.98 3.20
CA TYR A 110 -2.10 16.58 3.61
C TYR A 110 -0.88 15.87 3.04
N MET A 111 -0.34 16.29 1.90
CA MET A 111 0.94 15.77 1.39
C MET A 111 2.06 16.06 2.39
N SER A 112 2.24 17.34 2.75
CA SER A 112 3.25 17.79 3.71
C SER A 112 3.05 17.16 5.09
N PHE A 113 1.80 17.10 5.55
CA PHE A 113 1.46 16.53 6.85
C PHE A 113 1.73 15.01 6.91
N SER A 114 1.36 14.27 5.86
CA SER A 114 1.61 12.82 5.76
C SER A 114 3.09 12.50 5.65
N ILE A 115 3.88 13.32 4.95
CA ILE A 115 5.35 13.24 4.95
C ILE A 115 5.88 13.37 6.37
N GLY A 116 5.39 14.36 7.13
CA GLY A 116 5.78 14.56 8.53
C GLY A 116 5.44 13.38 9.44
N LEU A 117 4.22 12.84 9.32
CA LEU A 117 3.81 11.64 10.06
C LEU A 117 4.64 10.41 9.70
N GLY A 118 4.94 10.22 8.41
CA GLY A 118 5.82 9.16 7.94
C GLY A 118 7.23 9.28 8.55
N LEU A 119 7.80 10.48 8.56
CA LEU A 119 9.10 10.74 9.19
C LEU A 119 9.07 10.45 10.70
N ALA A 120 7.98 10.79 11.41
CA ALA A 120 7.82 10.41 12.82
C ALA A 120 7.85 8.90 13.03
N ILE A 121 7.11 8.13 12.22
CA ILE A 121 7.14 6.66 12.25
C ILE A 121 8.55 6.14 11.97
N GLY A 122 9.24 6.71 10.99
CA GLY A 122 10.63 6.36 10.67
C GLY A 122 11.58 6.60 11.86
N LEU A 123 11.47 7.75 12.52
CA LEU A 123 12.26 8.08 13.73
C LEU A 123 11.97 7.11 14.88
N ILE A 124 10.70 6.76 15.11
CA ILE A 124 10.30 5.76 16.10
C ILE A 124 10.88 4.39 15.76
N GLY A 125 10.83 3.99 14.48
CA GLY A 125 11.43 2.75 14.00
C GLY A 125 12.94 2.70 14.26
N ILE A 126 13.67 3.76 13.90
CA ILE A 126 15.12 3.88 14.17
C ILE A 126 15.40 3.82 15.68
N TRP A 127 14.58 4.47 16.51
CA TRP A 127 14.72 4.41 17.96
C TRP A 127 14.53 2.99 18.51
N TYR A 128 13.50 2.26 18.05
CA TYR A 128 13.29 0.86 18.44
C TYR A 128 14.44 -0.04 18.01
N VAL A 129 14.96 0.17 16.81
CA VAL A 129 16.14 -0.54 16.31
C VAL A 129 17.34 -0.29 17.21
N ALA A 130 17.67 0.98 17.49
CA ALA A 130 18.78 1.35 18.36
C ALA A 130 18.63 0.76 19.77
N LYS A 131 17.41 0.75 20.32
CA LYS A 131 17.09 0.14 21.61
C LYS A 131 17.25 -1.39 21.57
N SER A 132 16.84 -2.05 20.49
CA SER A 132 16.94 -3.49 20.29
C SER A 132 18.40 -3.98 20.25
N PHE A 133 19.33 -3.14 19.80
CA PHE A 133 20.77 -3.40 19.89
C PHE A 133 21.38 -3.17 21.28
N ARG A 134 20.72 -2.40 22.16
CA ARG A 134 21.20 -2.06 23.51
C ARG A 134 20.59 -2.91 24.63
N GLY A 135 19.52 -3.66 24.39
CA GLY A 135 18.83 -4.48 25.39
C GLY A 135 19.54 -5.80 25.73
N GLU A 136 19.14 -6.45 26.84
CA GLU A 136 19.75 -7.71 27.32
C GLU A 136 19.72 -8.87 26.32
N HIS A 137 18.85 -8.83 25.31
CA HIS A 137 18.82 -9.80 24.22
C HIS A 137 20.04 -9.71 23.28
N ALA A 138 20.84 -8.64 23.35
CA ALA A 138 22.15 -8.58 22.69
C ALA A 138 23.20 -9.50 23.36
N LYS A 139 22.93 -10.00 24.59
CA LYS A 139 23.83 -10.92 25.31
C LYS A 139 23.77 -12.36 24.79
N HIS A 140 22.68 -12.78 24.14
CA HIS A 140 22.63 -14.03 23.38
C HIS A 140 23.08 -13.76 21.95
N ARG A 141 24.39 -13.53 21.76
CA ARG A 141 24.99 -13.67 20.43
C ARG A 141 24.96 -15.15 20.10
N GLU A 142 23.92 -15.59 19.39
CA GLU A 142 23.95 -16.86 18.66
C GLU A 142 25.29 -16.93 17.90
N SER A 143 25.99 -18.06 18.02
CA SER A 143 27.28 -18.24 17.37
C SER A 143 27.09 -18.09 15.85
N TRP A 144 27.87 -17.20 15.24
CA TRP A 144 27.93 -17.03 13.78
C TRP A 144 28.23 -18.35 13.05
N SER A 145 28.74 -19.37 13.75
CA SER A 145 28.91 -20.73 13.22
C SER A 145 27.60 -21.35 12.73
N LYS A 146 26.45 -21.06 13.37
CA LYS A 146 25.14 -21.60 12.96
C LYS A 146 24.66 -21.08 11.60
N LEU A 147 25.22 -19.99 11.08
CA LEU A 147 24.92 -19.51 9.72
C LEU A 147 25.47 -20.46 8.65
N PHE A 148 26.46 -21.28 9.00
CA PHE A 148 27.12 -22.22 8.10
C PHE A 148 26.59 -23.65 8.25
N GLU A 149 25.70 -23.91 9.21
CA GLU A 149 25.06 -25.20 9.48
C GLU A 149 23.55 -25.08 9.28
N PRO A 150 23.06 -25.08 8.02
CA PRO A 150 21.63 -25.06 7.75
C PRO A 150 20.94 -26.31 8.32
N PRO A 151 19.67 -26.23 8.75
CA PRO A 151 18.92 -27.37 9.25
C PRO A 151 18.88 -28.51 8.23
N GLU A 152 19.13 -29.75 8.70
CA GLU A 152 19.13 -30.93 7.83
C GLU A 152 17.75 -31.13 7.19
N GLY A 153 17.71 -31.41 5.87
CA GLY A 153 16.49 -31.77 5.14
C GLY A 153 15.73 -30.64 4.42
N ARG A 154 16.03 -29.36 4.66
CA ARG A 154 15.33 -28.22 4.01
C ARG A 154 15.76 -27.97 2.54
N GLY A 155 16.94 -28.46 2.16
CA GLY A 155 17.50 -28.33 0.82
C GLY A 155 18.14 -26.95 0.56
N ASP A 156 18.70 -26.34 1.62
CA ASP A 156 19.29 -25.01 1.61
C ASP A 156 20.46 -24.86 0.63
N ILE A 157 20.57 -23.66 0.09
CA ILE A 157 21.71 -23.24 -0.72
C ILE A 157 22.86 -22.86 0.20
N ASN A 158 24.09 -23.20 -0.19
CA ASN A 158 25.29 -22.81 0.55
C ASN A 158 25.34 -21.28 0.74
N PHE A 159 25.68 -20.82 1.95
CA PHE A 159 25.83 -19.41 2.31
C PHE A 159 26.61 -18.59 1.27
N TRP A 160 27.73 -19.10 0.77
CA TRP A 160 28.55 -18.40 -0.23
C TRP A 160 27.85 -18.25 -1.58
N VAL A 161 27.08 -19.27 -1.98
CA VAL A 161 26.28 -19.22 -3.20
C VAL A 161 25.14 -18.21 -3.04
N SER A 162 24.51 -18.14 -1.87
CA SER A 162 23.49 -17.14 -1.56
C SER A 162 24.04 -15.71 -1.62
N ILE A 163 25.23 -15.47 -1.05
CA ILE A 163 25.92 -14.17 -1.19
C ILE A 163 26.26 -13.88 -2.64
N ALA A 164 26.80 -14.85 -3.38
CA ALA A 164 27.16 -14.66 -4.79
C ALA A 164 25.93 -14.30 -5.63
N ILE A 165 24.80 -15.00 -5.42
CA ILE A 165 23.51 -14.69 -6.06
C ILE A 165 23.08 -13.27 -5.71
N TYR A 166 23.16 -12.88 -4.43
CA TYR A 166 22.78 -11.54 -3.98
C TYR A 166 23.64 -10.44 -4.60
N VAL A 167 24.96 -10.59 -4.57
CA VAL A 167 25.89 -9.61 -5.14
C VAL A 167 25.69 -9.52 -6.65
N PHE A 168 25.58 -10.66 -7.33
CA PHE A 168 25.36 -10.70 -8.78
C PHE A 168 24.01 -10.08 -9.18
N SER A 169 22.92 -10.43 -8.50
CA SER A 169 21.59 -9.87 -8.78
C SER A 169 21.57 -8.37 -8.51
N THR A 170 22.14 -7.93 -7.38
CA THR A 170 22.23 -6.50 -7.02
C THR A 170 23.05 -5.74 -8.06
N LEU A 171 24.20 -6.26 -8.48
CA LEU A 171 25.01 -5.65 -9.54
C LEU A 171 24.29 -5.63 -10.89
N ALA A 172 23.49 -6.66 -11.21
CA ALA A 172 22.67 -6.67 -12.42
C ALA A 172 21.58 -5.57 -12.38
N TYR A 173 20.91 -5.38 -11.23
CA TYR A 173 19.97 -4.27 -11.04
C TYR A 173 20.66 -2.90 -11.15
N VAL A 174 21.85 -2.75 -10.54
CA VAL A 174 22.65 -1.53 -10.65
C VAL A 174 23.03 -1.29 -12.12
N GLY A 175 23.52 -2.31 -12.83
CA GLY A 175 23.88 -2.21 -14.25
C GLY A 175 22.68 -1.83 -15.12
N MET A 176 21.52 -2.44 -14.89
CA MET A 176 20.28 -2.09 -15.60
C MET A 176 19.84 -0.65 -15.28
N SER A 177 19.96 -0.21 -14.03
CA SER A 177 19.66 1.17 -13.63
C SER A 177 20.59 2.19 -14.30
N LEU A 178 21.89 1.86 -14.45
CA LEU A 178 22.86 2.71 -15.14
C LEU A 178 22.62 2.77 -16.66
N LEU A 179 22.12 1.69 -17.26
CA LEU A 179 21.73 1.68 -18.67
C LEU A 179 20.47 2.51 -18.92
N LEU A 180 19.50 2.44 -18.02
CA LEU A 180 18.22 3.15 -18.17
C LEU A 180 18.31 4.63 -17.76
N VAL A 181 19.12 4.97 -16.75
CA VAL A 181 19.24 6.33 -16.22
C VAL A 181 20.72 6.69 -16.01
N PRO A 182 21.49 6.95 -17.09
CA PRO A 182 22.92 7.17 -17.02
C PRO A 182 23.30 8.47 -16.27
N ASN A 183 22.38 9.44 -16.23
CA ASN A 183 22.61 10.75 -15.61
C ASN A 183 22.47 10.72 -14.08
N PHE A 184 21.88 9.68 -13.50
CA PHE A 184 21.68 9.60 -12.05
C PHE A 184 22.95 9.06 -11.35
N PRO A 185 23.34 9.60 -10.17
CA PRO A 185 24.59 9.18 -9.53
C PRO A 185 24.56 7.71 -9.09
N TRP A 186 25.44 6.90 -9.68
CA TRP A 186 25.55 5.46 -9.43
C TRP A 186 25.78 5.08 -7.97
N ILE A 187 26.37 5.97 -7.18
CA ILE A 187 26.62 5.78 -5.74
C ILE A 187 25.34 5.48 -4.98
N PHE A 188 24.21 6.12 -5.34
CA PHE A 188 22.92 5.86 -4.68
C PHE A 188 22.45 4.43 -4.93
N PHE A 189 22.63 3.89 -6.14
CA PHE A 189 22.25 2.50 -6.42
C PHE A 189 23.06 1.50 -5.60
N LEU A 190 24.36 1.74 -5.41
CA LEU A 190 25.18 0.90 -4.54
C LEU A 190 24.83 1.05 -3.06
N LEU A 191 24.58 2.27 -2.58
CA LEU A 191 24.11 2.50 -1.21
C LEU A 191 22.80 1.77 -0.95
N TYR A 192 21.87 1.77 -1.91
CA TYR A 192 20.62 1.04 -1.80
C TYR A 192 20.81 -0.47 -1.76
N GLY A 193 21.55 -1.01 -2.73
CA GLY A 193 21.75 -2.44 -2.87
C GLY A 193 22.60 -3.05 -1.76
N PHE A 194 23.70 -2.40 -1.36
CA PHE A 194 24.68 -3.02 -0.45
C PHE A 194 24.60 -2.54 1.00
N ILE A 195 23.98 -1.39 1.27
CA ILE A 195 23.89 -0.87 2.64
C ILE A 195 22.44 -0.85 3.12
N TYR A 196 21.56 -0.13 2.42
CA TYR A 196 20.18 0.06 2.86
C TYR A 196 19.41 -1.26 2.90
N THR A 197 19.40 -2.02 1.79
CA THR A 197 18.65 -3.26 1.66
C THR A 197 19.02 -4.31 2.72
N PRO A 198 20.31 -4.63 2.97
CA PRO A 198 20.68 -5.56 4.05
C PRO A 198 20.30 -5.06 5.45
N VAL A 199 20.52 -3.76 5.74
CA VAL A 199 20.23 -3.18 7.05
C VAL A 199 18.73 -3.23 7.35
N ILE A 200 17.89 -2.79 6.40
CA ILE A 200 16.44 -2.77 6.60
C ILE A 200 15.86 -4.19 6.65
N SER A 201 16.40 -5.12 5.84
CA SER A 201 15.98 -6.52 5.84
C SER A 201 16.29 -7.21 7.17
N TYR A 202 17.48 -6.99 7.73
CA TYR A 202 17.85 -7.54 9.04
C TYR A 202 16.98 -6.98 10.18
N ILE A 203 16.79 -5.66 10.19
CA ILE A 203 15.91 -4.99 11.15
C ILE A 203 14.50 -5.56 11.09
N THR A 204 13.96 -5.69 9.88
CA THR A 204 12.61 -6.17 9.64
C THR A 204 12.45 -7.62 10.07
N ALA A 205 13.38 -8.51 9.66
CA ALA A 205 13.36 -9.92 10.08
C ALA A 205 13.34 -10.07 11.61
N ARG A 206 14.15 -9.26 12.32
CA ARG A 206 14.19 -9.28 13.79
C ARG A 206 12.87 -8.78 14.41
N MET A 207 12.29 -7.72 13.83
CA MET A 207 11.02 -7.16 14.31
C MET A 207 9.83 -8.07 14.01
N GLU A 208 9.82 -8.76 12.88
CA GLU A 208 8.81 -9.76 12.56
C GLU A 208 8.91 -10.96 13.51
N GLY A 209 10.12 -11.45 13.79
CA GLY A 209 10.32 -12.55 14.73
C GLY A 209 9.96 -12.22 16.18
N ILE A 210 10.21 -10.99 16.65
CA ILE A 210 9.98 -10.59 18.05
C ILE A 210 8.57 -10.05 18.28
N ALA A 211 8.08 -9.22 17.36
CA ALA A 211 6.86 -8.44 17.52
C ALA A 211 5.79 -8.72 16.47
N GLY A 212 6.08 -9.55 15.44
CA GLY A 212 5.16 -9.78 14.33
C GLY A 212 4.88 -8.50 13.53
N GLN A 213 5.84 -7.58 13.45
CA GLN A 213 5.70 -6.29 12.77
C GLN A 213 6.87 -6.07 11.82
N PHE A 214 6.62 -5.45 10.67
CA PHE A 214 7.68 -5.07 9.72
C PHE A 214 8.04 -3.59 9.84
N VAL A 215 9.27 -3.22 9.43
CA VAL A 215 9.73 -1.83 9.41
C VAL A 215 9.80 -1.36 7.97
N SER A 216 8.97 -0.38 7.63
CA SER A 216 9.08 0.38 6.39
C SER A 216 9.45 1.82 6.71
N LEU A 217 10.59 2.28 6.19
CA LEU A 217 10.98 3.68 6.26
C LEU A 217 10.31 4.41 5.09
N PRO A 218 9.37 5.33 5.35
CA PRO A 218 8.68 6.04 4.29
C PRO A 218 9.63 7.03 3.61
N LEU A 219 9.40 7.28 2.31
CA LEU A 219 10.04 8.33 1.51
C LEU A 219 11.55 8.20 1.29
N VAL A 220 12.15 7.05 1.59
CA VAL A 220 13.60 6.84 1.38
C VAL A 220 13.99 6.98 -0.09
N ARG A 221 13.15 6.46 -0.98
CA ARG A 221 13.34 6.54 -2.43
C ARG A 221 13.20 8.00 -2.90
N GLU A 222 12.08 8.61 -2.57
CA GLU A 222 11.70 9.97 -2.95
C GLU A 222 12.73 11.00 -2.45
N ALA A 223 13.15 10.89 -1.18
CA ALA A 223 14.14 11.79 -0.59
C ALA A 223 15.50 11.70 -1.28
N SER A 224 15.90 10.51 -1.73
CA SER A 224 17.19 10.35 -2.42
C SER A 224 17.13 10.83 -3.87
N PHE A 225 15.98 10.74 -4.54
CA PHE A 225 15.80 11.36 -5.86
C PHE A 225 15.89 12.88 -5.76
N ILE A 226 15.21 13.47 -4.77
CA ILE A 226 15.28 14.91 -4.50
C ILE A 226 16.71 15.31 -4.13
N ALA A 227 17.43 14.49 -3.35
CA ALA A 227 18.83 14.72 -3.03
C ALA A 227 19.73 14.62 -4.27
N GLY A 228 19.50 13.63 -5.13
CA GLY A 228 20.17 13.49 -6.43
C GLY A 228 19.97 14.71 -7.31
N ALA A 229 18.74 15.23 -7.37
CA ALA A 229 18.43 16.44 -8.13
C ALA A 229 19.10 17.69 -7.54
N LYS A 230 19.00 17.87 -6.21
CA LYS A 230 19.47 19.08 -5.53
C LYS A 230 20.98 19.16 -5.35
N PHE A 231 21.63 18.05 -5.01
CA PHE A 231 23.07 18.01 -4.70
C PHE A 231 23.94 17.55 -5.86
N PHE A 232 23.40 16.73 -6.76
CA PHE A 232 24.14 16.18 -7.91
C PHE A 232 23.66 16.71 -9.26
N GLY A 233 22.69 17.64 -9.27
CA GLY A 233 22.21 18.30 -10.47
C GLY A 233 21.42 17.40 -11.43
N TYR A 234 20.92 16.25 -10.96
CA TYR A 234 20.12 15.36 -11.80
C TYR A 234 18.76 15.99 -12.13
N GLN A 235 18.39 15.93 -13.40
CA GLN A 235 17.12 16.43 -13.88
C GLN A 235 16.52 15.40 -14.81
N GLY A 236 15.30 14.97 -14.50
CA GLY A 236 14.64 13.94 -15.29
C GLY A 236 13.57 13.19 -14.52
N ILE A 237 12.60 12.69 -15.27
CA ILE A 237 11.55 11.83 -14.75
C ILE A 237 11.95 10.35 -14.78
N GLU A 238 13.00 10.01 -15.53
CA GLU A 238 13.42 8.64 -15.84
C GLU A 238 13.72 7.83 -14.57
N ILE A 239 14.31 8.45 -13.55
CA ILE A 239 14.61 7.80 -12.27
C ILE A 239 13.37 7.24 -11.56
N TRP A 240 12.20 7.83 -11.79
CA TRP A 240 10.94 7.39 -11.18
C TRP A 240 10.39 6.10 -11.78
N TYR A 241 10.87 5.74 -12.98
CA TYR A 241 10.50 4.51 -13.70
C TYR A 241 11.62 3.47 -13.70
N ALA A 242 12.77 3.79 -13.09
CA ALA A 242 13.93 2.91 -13.06
C ALA A 242 13.77 1.77 -12.03
N PRO A 243 14.23 0.55 -12.35
CA PRO A 243 14.22 -0.58 -11.43
C PRO A 243 15.34 -0.47 -10.39
N ILE A 244 15.10 0.31 -9.34
CA ILE A 244 16.11 0.59 -8.31
C ILE A 244 16.22 -0.57 -7.32
N PRO A 245 17.43 -0.97 -6.89
CA PRO A 245 17.67 -2.06 -5.94
C PRO A 245 17.33 -1.66 -4.49
N ILE A 246 16.07 -1.27 -4.25
CA ILE A 246 15.53 -0.95 -2.92
C ILE A 246 14.55 -2.06 -2.51
N HIS A 247 15.04 -3.02 -1.73
CA HIS A 247 14.25 -4.16 -1.30
C HIS A 247 14.22 -4.30 0.21
N ASN A 248 13.22 -5.02 0.71
CA ASN A 248 13.14 -5.46 2.10
C ASN A 248 12.85 -6.95 2.11
N TYR A 249 13.86 -7.75 2.43
CA TYR A 249 13.78 -9.22 2.47
C TYR A 249 13.46 -9.75 3.88
N GLY A 250 12.96 -8.91 4.79
CA GLY A 250 12.57 -9.34 6.14
C GLY A 250 11.55 -10.48 6.14
N GLU A 251 10.48 -10.32 5.36
CA GLU A 251 9.38 -11.29 5.19
C GLU A 251 9.88 -12.65 4.67
N ALA A 252 10.96 -12.66 3.87
CA ALA A 252 11.54 -13.92 3.38
C ALA A 252 12.00 -14.84 4.53
N THR A 253 12.36 -14.28 5.68
CA THR A 253 12.70 -15.08 6.88
C THR A 253 11.49 -15.78 7.48
N VAL A 254 10.31 -15.16 7.42
CA VAL A 254 9.04 -15.78 7.82
C VAL A 254 8.69 -16.89 6.83
N HIS A 255 8.81 -16.66 5.53
CA HIS A 255 8.61 -17.71 4.53
C HIS A 255 9.55 -18.90 4.73
N PHE A 256 10.82 -18.68 5.06
CA PHE A 256 11.73 -19.79 5.40
C PHE A 256 11.25 -20.61 6.60
N ARG A 257 10.59 -19.98 7.57
CA ARG A 257 9.98 -20.68 8.71
C ARG A 257 8.71 -21.43 8.29
N GLU A 258 7.89 -20.87 7.41
CA GLU A 258 6.72 -21.55 6.85
C GLU A 258 7.11 -22.79 6.05
N ILE A 259 8.19 -22.72 5.27
CA ILE A 259 8.75 -23.85 4.53
C ILE A 259 9.14 -24.99 5.47
N GLU A 260 9.84 -24.64 6.55
CA GLU A 260 10.23 -25.58 7.60
C GLU A 260 9.01 -26.23 8.27
N LEU A 261 8.01 -25.44 8.65
CA LEU A 261 6.81 -25.93 9.34
C LEU A 261 5.91 -26.78 8.43
N THR A 262 5.89 -26.51 7.13
CA THR A 262 5.10 -27.27 6.14
C THR A 262 5.83 -28.50 5.62
N GLY A 263 7.10 -28.70 5.97
CA GLY A 263 7.92 -29.79 5.44
C GLY A 263 8.16 -29.69 3.93
N THR A 264 8.02 -28.51 3.35
CA THR A 264 8.27 -28.28 1.93
C THR A 264 9.76 -28.08 1.67
N SER A 265 10.21 -28.39 0.44
CA SER A 265 11.62 -28.21 0.07
C SER A 265 11.82 -26.93 -0.74
N ILE A 266 12.91 -26.20 -0.49
CA ILE A 266 13.25 -24.99 -1.25
C ILE A 266 13.39 -25.30 -2.75
N ARG A 267 13.92 -26.48 -3.09
CA ARG A 267 14.00 -26.95 -4.49
C ARG A 267 12.64 -27.09 -5.14
N GLY A 268 11.61 -27.53 -4.41
CA GLY A 268 10.24 -27.60 -4.90
C GLY A 268 9.68 -26.21 -5.22
N ILE A 269 9.97 -25.24 -4.37
CA ILE A 269 9.53 -23.85 -4.54
C ILE A 269 10.21 -23.21 -5.75
N ILE A 270 11.53 -23.39 -5.89
CA ILE A 270 12.27 -22.90 -7.07
C ILE A 270 11.71 -23.50 -8.36
N LYS A 271 11.42 -24.81 -8.37
CA LYS A 271 10.80 -25.48 -9.53
C LYS A 271 9.41 -24.93 -9.83
N ALA A 272 8.59 -24.69 -8.80
CA ALA A 272 7.27 -24.10 -8.95
C ALA A 272 7.38 -22.69 -9.57
N GLU A 273 8.26 -21.84 -9.05
CA GLU A 273 8.48 -20.48 -9.57
C GLU A 273 8.93 -20.50 -11.03
N LEU A 274 9.84 -21.40 -11.40
CA LEU A 274 10.33 -21.55 -12.77
C LEU A 274 9.23 -21.95 -13.76
N VAL A 275 8.23 -22.72 -13.32
CA VAL A 275 7.06 -23.10 -14.13
C VAL A 275 6.00 -22.00 -14.13
N VAL A 276 5.75 -21.36 -12.98
CA VAL A 276 4.74 -20.31 -12.81
C VAL A 276 5.12 -19.05 -13.60
N PHE A 277 6.39 -18.63 -13.56
CA PHE A 277 6.87 -17.42 -14.22
C PHE A 277 6.51 -17.33 -15.72
N PRO A 278 6.87 -18.30 -16.59
CA PRO A 278 6.54 -18.21 -18.01
C PRO A 278 5.03 -18.24 -18.27
N VAL A 279 4.29 -19.06 -17.51
CA VAL A 279 2.83 -19.15 -17.64
C VAL A 279 2.17 -17.81 -17.29
N VAL A 280 2.54 -17.23 -16.15
CA VAL A 280 2.00 -15.95 -15.68
C VAL A 280 2.44 -14.81 -16.59
N MET A 281 3.68 -14.80 -17.07
CA MET A 281 4.17 -13.77 -17.99
C MET A 281 3.39 -13.77 -19.31
N ILE A 282 3.23 -14.94 -19.94
CA ILE A 282 2.45 -15.08 -21.19
C ILE A 282 1.00 -14.71 -20.95
N ALA A 283 0.38 -15.22 -19.88
CA ALA A 283 -1.00 -14.88 -19.53
C ALA A 283 -1.17 -13.37 -19.29
N SER A 284 -0.26 -12.73 -18.55
CA SER A 284 -0.32 -11.30 -18.25
C SER A 284 -0.21 -10.44 -19.51
N LEU A 285 0.67 -10.79 -20.45
CA LEU A 285 0.79 -10.10 -21.74
C LEU A 285 -0.48 -10.25 -22.57
N LEU A 286 -1.05 -11.46 -22.65
CA LEU A 286 -2.30 -11.72 -23.38
C LEU A 286 -3.48 -10.96 -22.76
N PHE A 287 -3.65 -11.02 -21.45
CA PHE A 287 -4.72 -10.32 -20.73
C PHE A 287 -4.57 -8.81 -20.81
N SER A 288 -3.35 -8.28 -20.70
CA SER A 288 -3.08 -6.85 -20.83
C SER A 288 -3.50 -6.35 -22.22
N GLN A 289 -2.99 -6.98 -23.29
CA GLN A 289 -3.34 -6.63 -24.66
C GLN A 289 -4.86 -6.69 -24.90
N PHE A 290 -5.52 -7.69 -24.32
CA PHE A 290 -6.96 -7.84 -24.44
C PHE A 290 -7.73 -6.72 -23.74
N ILE A 291 -7.38 -6.40 -22.50
CA ILE A 291 -8.02 -5.31 -21.72
C ILE A 291 -7.91 -3.99 -22.49
N TRP A 292 -6.74 -3.67 -23.05
CA TRP A 292 -6.54 -2.46 -23.86
C TRP A 292 -7.36 -2.44 -25.15
N GLN A 293 -7.68 -3.60 -25.74
CA GLN A 293 -8.51 -3.70 -26.93
C GLN A 293 -10.02 -3.75 -26.64
N LEU A 294 -10.43 -3.94 -25.39
CA LEU A 294 -11.83 -4.15 -25.02
C LEU A 294 -12.63 -2.85 -25.01
N ALA A 295 -12.05 -1.80 -24.46
CA ALA A 295 -12.57 -0.44 -24.47
C ALA A 295 -11.41 0.52 -24.17
N PRO A 296 -11.49 1.79 -24.60
CA PRO A 296 -10.53 2.79 -24.16
C PRO A 296 -10.55 2.89 -22.63
N ILE A 297 -9.36 3.05 -22.05
CA ILE A 297 -9.17 3.29 -20.62
C ILE A 297 -8.69 4.73 -20.47
N PRO A 298 -9.36 5.58 -19.67
CA PRO A 298 -10.58 5.33 -18.90
C PRO A 298 -11.87 5.35 -19.74
N SER A 299 -12.91 4.61 -19.30
CA SER A 299 -14.27 4.67 -19.86
C SER A 299 -15.32 4.16 -18.85
N SER A 300 -16.61 4.32 -19.16
CA SER A 300 -17.74 3.84 -18.34
C SER A 300 -17.76 2.33 -18.12
N ASN A 301 -17.05 1.57 -18.96
CA ASN A 301 -16.81 0.13 -18.80
C ASN A 301 -15.85 -0.19 -17.65
N TYR A 302 -15.02 0.77 -17.26
CA TYR A 302 -14.04 0.67 -16.17
C TYR A 302 -14.28 1.75 -15.10
N PRO A 303 -15.39 1.71 -14.36
CA PRO A 303 -15.79 2.81 -13.47
C PRO A 303 -14.77 3.13 -12.38
N TYR A 304 -14.09 2.13 -11.81
CA TYR A 304 -13.04 2.38 -10.83
C TYR A 304 -11.85 3.15 -11.45
N ALA A 305 -11.44 2.76 -12.65
CA ALA A 305 -10.37 3.45 -13.38
C ALA A 305 -10.80 4.86 -13.80
N GLN A 306 -12.05 5.05 -14.22
CA GLN A 306 -12.57 6.36 -14.62
C GLN A 306 -12.45 7.39 -13.49
N GLU A 307 -12.80 7.01 -12.26
CA GLU A 307 -12.76 7.93 -11.11
C GLU A 307 -11.35 8.10 -10.52
N LEU A 308 -10.63 7.00 -10.31
CA LEU A 308 -9.40 7.03 -9.50
C LEU A 308 -8.13 7.19 -10.32
N TRP A 309 -8.12 6.83 -11.61
CA TRP A 309 -6.90 6.90 -12.41
C TRP A 309 -6.41 8.34 -12.51
N HIS A 310 -7.32 9.30 -12.69
CA HIS A 310 -6.94 10.71 -12.76
C HIS A 310 -6.28 11.19 -11.47
N LEU A 311 -6.87 10.90 -10.31
CA LEU A 311 -6.31 11.25 -9.00
C LEU A 311 -4.97 10.54 -8.73
N GLN A 312 -4.84 9.27 -9.09
CA GLN A 312 -3.60 8.54 -8.95
C GLN A 312 -2.51 9.12 -9.85
N ALA A 313 -2.84 9.46 -11.09
CA ALA A 313 -1.93 10.11 -12.02
C ALA A 313 -1.48 11.47 -11.51
N LEU A 314 -2.40 12.33 -11.04
CA LEU A 314 -2.08 13.64 -10.50
C LEU A 314 -1.16 13.56 -9.26
N ASN A 315 -1.47 12.68 -8.30
CA ASN A 315 -0.63 12.51 -7.11
C ASN A 315 0.76 11.96 -7.45
N THR A 316 0.84 11.03 -8.40
CA THR A 316 2.12 10.47 -8.86
C THR A 316 2.95 11.51 -9.60
N LEU A 317 2.34 12.22 -10.55
CA LEU A 317 3.00 13.26 -11.34
C LEU A 317 3.44 14.43 -10.46
N LEU A 318 2.63 14.83 -9.46
CA LEU A 318 3.00 15.87 -8.50
C LEU A 318 4.32 15.54 -7.81
N MET A 319 4.47 14.31 -7.30
CA MET A 319 5.71 13.85 -6.68
C MET A 319 6.88 13.83 -7.68
N GLN A 320 6.63 13.38 -8.91
CA GLN A 320 7.63 13.34 -9.98
C GLN A 320 8.11 14.73 -10.42
N THR A 321 7.30 15.78 -10.28
CA THR A 321 7.75 17.16 -10.58
C THR A 321 8.92 17.60 -9.69
N SER A 322 9.17 16.94 -8.56
CA SER A 322 10.29 17.26 -7.66
C SER A 322 11.68 17.12 -8.28
N THR A 323 11.82 16.37 -9.39
CA THR A 323 13.09 16.18 -10.12
C THR A 323 13.15 16.93 -11.45
N LEU A 324 12.15 17.77 -11.76
CA LEU A 324 12.11 18.63 -12.96
C LEU A 324 12.65 20.03 -12.65
N GLU A 325 13.23 20.70 -13.66
CA GLU A 325 13.70 22.08 -13.55
C GLU A 325 12.55 23.07 -13.33
N GLY A 326 12.80 24.10 -12.49
CA GLY A 326 11.90 25.22 -12.23
C GLY A 326 11.27 25.20 -10.83
N ASN A 327 10.36 26.15 -10.58
CA ASN A 327 9.52 26.18 -9.38
C ASN A 327 8.54 25.00 -9.41
N SER A 328 9.02 23.79 -9.09
CA SER A 328 8.21 22.59 -9.17
C SER A 328 6.98 22.68 -8.26
N LEU A 329 5.84 22.20 -8.76
CA LEU A 329 4.59 22.17 -8.02
C LEU A 329 4.74 21.39 -6.71
N PHE A 330 5.64 20.40 -6.67
CA PHE A 330 6.01 19.70 -5.45
C PHE A 330 6.61 20.64 -4.37
N PHE A 331 7.59 21.47 -4.72
CA PHE A 331 8.19 22.39 -3.73
C PHE A 331 7.22 23.49 -3.30
N GLN A 332 6.23 23.85 -4.14
CA GLN A 332 5.15 24.76 -3.75
C GLN A 332 4.15 24.10 -2.79
N ALA A 333 3.86 22.81 -2.98
CA ALA A 333 2.99 22.03 -2.11
C ALA A 333 3.69 21.59 -0.80
N LEU A 334 5.03 21.57 -0.77
CA LEU A 334 5.82 21.22 0.41
C LEU A 334 5.95 22.40 1.37
N SER A 335 5.30 22.32 2.53
CA SER A 335 5.41 23.32 3.59
C SER A 335 6.15 22.77 4.81
N GLY A 336 7.36 23.30 5.03
CA GLY A 336 8.20 22.93 6.18
C GLY A 336 7.50 23.00 7.55
N PRO A 337 6.71 24.06 7.85
CA PRO A 337 5.96 24.13 9.10
C PRO A 337 4.93 23.01 9.28
N VAL A 338 4.24 22.61 8.21
CA VAL A 338 3.24 21.52 8.27
C VAL A 338 3.93 20.16 8.41
N VAL A 339 5.07 19.95 7.74
CA VAL A 339 5.90 18.75 7.93
C VAL A 339 6.34 18.64 9.39
N MET A 340 6.85 19.71 9.99
CA MET A 340 7.23 19.73 11.40
C MET A 340 6.01 19.52 12.33
N GLY A 341 4.86 20.07 11.97
CA GLY A 341 3.58 19.79 12.63
C GLY A 341 3.25 18.31 12.61
N GLY A 342 3.36 17.64 11.46
CA GLY A 342 3.19 16.20 11.32
C GLY A 342 4.18 15.38 12.16
N ILE A 343 5.47 15.74 12.13
CA ILE A 343 6.50 15.06 12.93
C ILE A 343 6.19 15.19 14.43
N SER A 344 5.94 16.41 14.88
CA SER A 344 5.67 16.70 16.29
C SER A 344 4.41 15.98 16.78
N LEU A 345 3.32 16.01 16.01
CA LEU A 345 2.08 15.31 16.33
C LEU A 345 2.29 13.80 16.40
N GLY A 346 3.00 13.21 15.43
CA GLY A 346 3.29 11.78 15.42
C GLY A 346 4.13 11.33 16.63
N LEU A 347 5.18 12.07 16.97
CA LEU A 347 6.04 11.78 18.11
C LEU A 347 5.33 11.98 19.45
N VAL A 348 4.56 13.07 19.60
CA VAL A 348 3.79 13.36 20.82
C VAL A 348 2.71 12.30 21.03
N LEU A 349 1.96 11.96 19.98
CA LEU A 349 0.93 10.93 20.05
C LEU A 349 1.54 9.58 20.46
N TYR A 350 2.66 9.21 19.85
CA TYR A 350 3.40 8.01 20.24
C TYR A 350 3.88 8.06 21.69
N ALA A 351 4.46 9.17 22.15
CA ALA A 351 4.94 9.32 23.51
C ALA A 351 3.81 9.20 24.56
N ILE A 352 2.66 9.82 24.29
CA ILE A 352 1.46 9.74 25.13
C ILE A 352 0.93 8.31 25.19
N LEU A 353 0.80 7.64 24.04
CA LEU A 353 0.28 6.28 24.02
C LEU A 353 1.24 5.30 24.70
N ASN A 354 2.55 5.48 24.48
CA ASN A 354 3.57 4.66 25.12
C ASN A 354 3.63 4.89 26.64
N SER A 355 3.45 6.12 27.13
CA SER A 355 3.41 6.40 28.58
C SER A 355 2.16 5.86 29.27
N LEU A 356 1.03 5.82 28.56
CA LEU A 356 -0.22 5.23 29.03
C LEU A 356 -0.30 3.70 28.84
N GLY A 357 0.73 3.08 28.25
CA GLY A 357 0.73 1.64 27.94
C GLY A 357 -0.32 1.24 26.89
N LEU A 358 -0.79 2.19 26.08
CA LEU A 358 -1.80 1.96 25.06
C LEU A 358 -1.17 1.34 23.79
N PRO A 359 -1.94 0.56 23.01
CA PRO A 359 -1.41 -0.15 21.84
C PRO A 359 -0.83 0.80 20.78
N VAL A 360 0.46 0.63 20.46
CA VAL A 360 1.19 1.44 19.45
C VAL A 360 0.53 1.37 18.06
N LEU A 361 -0.15 0.27 17.74
CA LEU A 361 -0.95 0.10 16.52
C LEU A 361 -2.03 1.17 16.34
N LEU A 362 -2.47 1.83 17.42
CA LEU A 362 -3.38 2.97 17.34
C LEU A 362 -2.74 4.16 16.62
N VAL A 363 -1.45 4.44 16.83
CA VAL A 363 -0.70 5.50 16.11
C VAL A 363 -0.74 5.23 14.61
N TYR A 364 -0.39 4.00 14.21
CA TYR A 364 -0.40 3.59 12.80
C TYR A 364 -1.80 3.73 12.19
N GLY A 365 -2.84 3.37 12.94
CA GLY A 365 -4.23 3.58 12.54
C GLY A 365 -4.56 5.06 12.34
N VAL A 366 -4.21 5.92 13.30
CA VAL A 366 -4.46 7.38 13.24
C VAL A 366 -3.73 7.99 12.04
N VAL A 367 -2.47 7.64 11.82
CA VAL A 367 -1.70 8.10 10.65
C VAL A 367 -2.38 7.66 9.35
N ARG A 368 -2.85 6.41 9.27
CA ARG A 368 -3.61 5.92 8.11
C ARG A 368 -4.89 6.71 7.86
N GLY A 369 -5.64 7.04 8.92
CA GLY A 369 -6.89 7.83 8.80
C GLY A 369 -6.66 9.31 8.49
N LEU A 370 -5.54 9.89 8.92
CA LEU A 370 -5.14 11.27 8.64
C LEU A 370 -4.58 11.45 7.23
N GLY A 371 -4.09 10.40 6.57
CA GLY A 371 -3.50 10.47 5.23
C GLY A 371 -4.49 10.72 4.06
N GLN A 372 -5.76 10.99 4.35
CA GLN A 372 -6.83 11.22 3.36
C GLN A 372 -6.95 10.17 2.25
N SER A 373 -6.73 8.88 2.54
CA SER A 373 -7.29 7.82 1.70
C SER A 373 -8.81 7.79 1.94
N THR A 374 -9.58 8.29 0.96
CA THR A 374 -11.05 8.24 0.83
C THR A 374 -11.79 7.72 2.10
N PRO A 375 -12.32 8.63 2.95
CA PRO A 375 -12.96 8.26 4.23
C PRO A 375 -14.08 7.21 4.13
N HIS A 376 -14.62 7.06 2.92
CA HIS A 376 -15.72 6.22 2.48
C HIS A 376 -15.58 4.74 2.87
N GLY A 377 -14.35 4.20 2.92
CA GLY A 377 -14.11 2.78 3.17
C GLY A 377 -14.06 2.36 4.65
N PHE A 378 -13.77 3.30 5.55
CA PHE A 378 -13.50 2.96 6.95
C PHE A 378 -14.76 2.59 7.74
N ILE A 379 -15.95 3.03 7.30
CA ILE A 379 -17.21 2.72 7.99
C ILE A 379 -17.44 1.20 8.03
N LEU A 380 -17.28 0.53 6.88
CA LEU A 380 -17.41 -0.92 6.81
C LEU A 380 -16.29 -1.64 7.54
N GLU A 381 -15.06 -1.12 7.46
CA GLU A 381 -13.93 -1.70 8.18
C GLU A 381 -14.14 -1.66 9.71
N VAL A 382 -14.62 -0.53 10.25
CA VAL A 382 -14.95 -0.38 11.67
C VAL A 382 -16.10 -1.30 12.07
N ALA A 383 -17.15 -1.39 11.25
CA ALA A 383 -18.25 -2.31 11.50
C ALA A 383 -17.75 -3.76 11.56
N GLY A 384 -16.85 -4.13 10.64
CA GLY A 384 -16.16 -5.42 10.63
C GLY A 384 -15.37 -5.67 11.91
N ALA A 385 -14.54 -4.70 12.34
CA ALA A 385 -13.73 -4.81 13.54
C ALA A 385 -14.57 -4.93 14.82
N LEU A 386 -15.66 -4.15 14.94
CA LEU A 386 -16.57 -4.19 16.07
C LEU A 386 -17.30 -5.54 16.16
N ILE A 387 -17.85 -6.02 15.04
CA ILE A 387 -18.55 -7.31 15.00
C ILE A 387 -17.57 -8.46 15.23
N GLY A 388 -16.39 -8.40 14.60
CA GLY A 388 -15.31 -9.37 14.81
C GLY A 388 -14.91 -9.48 16.28
N ARG A 389 -14.71 -8.36 16.97
CA ARG A 389 -14.27 -8.33 18.37
C ARG A 389 -15.38 -8.60 19.39
N TYR A 390 -16.57 -8.03 19.21
CA TYR A 390 -17.61 -8.09 20.24
C TYR A 390 -18.62 -9.21 20.04
N PHE A 391 -18.83 -9.69 18.82
CA PHE A 391 -19.76 -10.78 18.54
C PHE A 391 -19.01 -12.09 18.28
N PHE A 392 -18.16 -12.13 17.25
CA PHE A 392 -17.51 -13.37 16.85
C PHE A 392 -16.43 -13.84 17.83
N GLN A 393 -15.59 -12.94 18.35
CA GLN A 393 -14.60 -13.31 19.35
C GLN A 393 -15.26 -13.76 20.68
N LYS A 394 -16.42 -13.21 21.05
CA LYS A 394 -17.19 -13.71 22.21
C LYS A 394 -17.77 -15.09 21.97
N LYS A 395 -18.23 -15.37 20.74
CA LYS A 395 -18.87 -16.65 20.39
C LYS A 395 -17.87 -17.79 20.14
N TYR A 396 -16.76 -17.51 19.46
CA TYR A 396 -15.78 -18.50 18.99
C TYR A 396 -14.45 -18.45 19.76
N GLY A 397 -14.31 -17.52 20.71
CA GLY A 397 -13.12 -17.39 21.55
C GLY A 397 -11.86 -17.01 20.77
N ALA A 398 -10.70 -17.47 21.25
CA ALA A 398 -9.39 -17.17 20.67
C ALA A 398 -9.21 -17.71 19.25
N MET A 399 -9.93 -18.79 18.89
CA MET A 399 -9.89 -19.40 17.55
C MET A 399 -10.42 -18.47 16.46
N TRP A 400 -11.22 -17.46 16.81
CA TRP A 400 -11.70 -16.47 15.84
C TRP A 400 -10.57 -15.77 15.08
N ARG A 401 -9.42 -15.56 15.73
CA ARG A 401 -8.24 -14.96 15.08
C ARG A 401 -7.71 -15.78 13.91
N GLN A 402 -7.95 -17.09 13.90
CA GLN A 402 -7.61 -17.98 12.79
C GLN A 402 -8.74 -18.08 11.76
N TYR A 403 -10.00 -18.05 12.21
CA TYR A 403 -11.16 -18.14 11.32
C TYR A 403 -11.39 -16.88 10.48
N ALA A 404 -11.13 -15.68 11.01
CA ALA A 404 -11.33 -14.44 10.28
C ALA A 404 -10.49 -14.35 8.99
N PRO A 405 -9.17 -14.65 8.99
CA PRO A 405 -8.37 -14.74 7.76
C PRO A 405 -8.92 -15.77 6.76
N VAL A 406 -9.34 -16.95 7.23
CA VAL A 406 -9.91 -18.00 6.36
C VAL A 406 -11.22 -17.53 5.72
N LEU A 407 -12.06 -16.82 6.47
CA LEU A 407 -13.31 -16.25 5.94
C LEU A 407 -13.04 -15.17 4.89
N LEU A 408 -12.08 -14.28 5.13
CA LEU A 408 -11.64 -13.27 4.16
C LEU A 408 -11.07 -13.92 2.90
N ALA A 409 -10.24 -14.97 3.05
CA ALA A 409 -9.66 -15.72 1.93
C ALA A 409 -10.77 -16.40 1.10
N GLY A 410 -11.73 -17.07 1.75
CA GLY A 410 -12.88 -17.68 1.08
C GLY A 410 -13.78 -16.66 0.39
N PHE A 411 -14.00 -15.49 1.01
CA PHE A 411 -14.73 -14.39 0.39
C PHE A 411 -14.01 -13.87 -0.86
N SER A 412 -12.71 -13.60 -0.75
CA SER A 412 -11.86 -13.08 -1.82
C SER A 412 -11.73 -14.08 -2.98
N CYS A 413 -11.59 -15.37 -2.68
CA CYS A 413 -11.63 -16.44 -3.67
C CYS A 413 -12.95 -16.45 -4.44
N GLY A 414 -14.09 -16.38 -3.73
CA GLY A 414 -15.40 -16.30 -4.40
C GLY A 414 -15.57 -15.03 -5.24
N MET A 415 -15.09 -13.88 -4.78
CA MET A 415 -15.09 -12.64 -5.57
C MET A 415 -14.22 -12.77 -6.82
N GLY A 416 -13.02 -13.34 -6.67
CA GLY A 416 -12.08 -13.59 -7.77
C GLY A 416 -12.63 -14.55 -8.82
N LEU A 417 -13.21 -15.68 -8.39
CA LEU A 417 -13.86 -16.65 -9.30
C LEU A 417 -15.02 -16.01 -10.07
N THR A 418 -15.88 -15.25 -9.39
CA THR A 418 -16.96 -14.54 -10.08
C THR A 418 -16.42 -13.46 -11.01
N GLY A 419 -15.35 -12.76 -10.65
CA GLY A 419 -14.66 -11.80 -11.53
C GLY A 419 -14.05 -12.46 -12.76
N MET A 420 -13.40 -13.62 -12.59
CA MET A 420 -12.86 -14.41 -13.71
C MET A 420 -13.98 -14.91 -14.63
N PHE A 421 -15.09 -15.39 -14.06
CA PHE A 421 -16.27 -15.79 -14.83
C PHE A 421 -16.88 -14.59 -15.58
N ALA A 422 -17.04 -13.45 -14.91
CA ALA A 422 -17.54 -12.21 -15.51
C ALA A 422 -16.67 -11.75 -16.68
N MET A 423 -15.34 -11.77 -16.48
CA MET A 423 -14.40 -11.50 -17.56
C MET A 423 -14.58 -12.52 -18.67
N GLY A 424 -14.60 -13.83 -18.39
CA GLY A 424 -14.82 -14.88 -19.39
C GLY A 424 -16.09 -14.69 -20.23
N CYS A 425 -17.24 -14.42 -19.61
CA CYS A 425 -18.48 -14.07 -20.30
C CYS A 425 -18.31 -12.83 -21.17
N THR A 426 -17.64 -11.82 -20.65
CA THR A 426 -17.32 -10.59 -21.37
C THR A 426 -16.44 -10.85 -22.60
N LEU A 427 -15.43 -11.73 -22.47
CA LEU A 427 -14.54 -12.12 -23.57
C LEU A 427 -15.36 -12.74 -24.71
N ILE A 428 -16.19 -13.73 -24.39
CA ILE A 428 -16.98 -14.48 -25.37
C ILE A 428 -17.94 -13.54 -26.11
N LEU A 429 -18.72 -12.74 -25.37
CA LEU A 429 -19.72 -11.86 -25.97
C LEU A 429 -19.09 -10.78 -26.87
N LYS A 430 -17.95 -10.20 -26.49
CA LYS A 430 -17.27 -9.22 -27.33
C LYS A 430 -16.54 -9.83 -28.53
N SER A 431 -16.01 -11.05 -28.40
CA SER A 431 -15.45 -11.77 -29.57
C SER A 431 -16.52 -12.05 -30.62
N LEU A 432 -17.76 -12.31 -30.21
CA LEU A 432 -18.90 -12.45 -31.11
C LEU A 432 -19.29 -11.11 -31.74
N GLY A 433 -19.24 -10.01 -30.98
CA GLY A 433 -19.51 -8.66 -31.47
C GLY A 433 -18.51 -8.15 -32.52
N LYS A 434 -17.22 -8.48 -32.39
CA LYS A 434 -16.19 -8.15 -33.41
C LYS A 434 -16.29 -8.99 -34.70
N MET A 435 -17.07 -10.08 -34.71
CA MET A 435 -17.32 -10.87 -35.93
C MET A 435 -18.53 -10.37 -36.73
N ALA A 436 -19.34 -9.46 -36.16
CA ALA A 436 -20.45 -8.85 -36.87
C ALA A 436 -19.98 -7.57 -37.58
N TYR A 437 -19.37 -7.78 -38.77
CA TYR A 437 -19.06 -6.83 -39.85
C TYR A 437 -18.28 -5.54 -39.53
#